data_AF-A0A530BMD8-F1
#
_entry.id   AF-A0A530BMD8-F1
#
_cell.length_a   1.000
_cell.length_b   1.000
_cell.length_c   1.000
_cell.angle_alpha   90.00
_cell.angle_beta   90.00
_cell.angle_gamma   90.00
#
_symmetry.space_group_name_H-M   'P 1'
#
loop_
_entity.id
_entity.type
_entity.pdbx_description
1 polymer ?
#
loop_
_entity_poly.entity_id
_entity_poly.type
_entity_poly.pdbx_seq_one_letter_code
_entity_poly.pdbx_strand_id
1 'polypeptide(L)'
;LIAEAYGQVRYPILPEITRAPGRASAQSSYMRREILHIRHHSLYTPRDFDLSPYFRIVKPTLEYGFDYRAVAWGDTATDSEEKAAE
;
A
#
# COMPACT_ATOMS: atom_id res chain seq x y z
N LEU A 1 -10.39 -5.50 -9.28
CA LEU A 1 -9.58 -5.02 -8.11
C LEU A 1 -9.19 -3.54 -8.29
N ILE A 2 -8.84 -2.76 -7.24
CA ILE A 2 -8.54 -1.31 -7.40
C ILE A 2 -7.43 -1.05 -8.44
N ALA A 3 -6.35 -1.84 -8.42
CA ALA A 3 -5.25 -1.70 -9.38
C ALA A 3 -5.66 -1.95 -10.85
N GLU A 4 -6.65 -2.80 -11.07
CA GLU A 4 -7.22 -3.07 -12.39
C GLU A 4 -7.96 -1.87 -12.95
N ALA A 5 -8.76 -1.20 -12.12
CA ALA A 5 -9.52 -0.01 -12.51
C ALA A 5 -8.58 1.12 -12.96
N TYR A 6 -7.50 1.38 -12.20
CA TYR A 6 -6.47 2.33 -12.60
C TYR A 6 -5.76 1.93 -13.90
N GLY A 7 -5.55 0.63 -14.12
CA GLY A 7 -5.03 0.10 -15.39
C GLY A 7 -5.96 0.36 -16.58
N GLN A 8 -7.28 0.20 -16.42
CA GLN A 8 -8.27 0.46 -17.47
C GLN A 8 -8.29 1.92 -17.94
N VAL A 9 -8.13 2.86 -17.00
CA VAL A 9 -8.04 4.31 -17.30
C VAL A 9 -6.62 4.78 -17.58
N ARG A 10 -5.64 3.86 -17.67
CA ARG A 10 -4.22 4.14 -17.92
C ARG A 10 -3.59 5.13 -16.93
N TYR A 11 -4.04 5.11 -15.67
CA TYR A 11 -3.43 5.90 -14.61
C TYR A 11 -2.27 5.11 -13.99
N PRO A 12 -1.05 5.67 -13.90
CA PRO A 12 0.11 4.93 -13.43
C PRO A 12 0.08 4.73 -11.91
N ILE A 13 0.32 3.49 -11.46
CA ILE A 13 0.49 3.19 -10.02
C ILE A 13 1.96 3.29 -9.61
N LEU A 14 2.88 2.67 -10.35
CA LEU A 14 4.31 2.77 -10.07
C LEU A 14 5.00 3.60 -11.16
N PRO A 15 6.10 4.32 -10.86
CA PRO A 15 6.85 5.05 -11.89
C PRO A 15 7.31 4.09 -12.99
N GLU A 16 7.37 4.59 -14.22
CA GLU A 16 8.07 3.88 -15.29
C GLU A 16 9.55 3.80 -14.87
N ILE A 17 10.11 2.59 -14.81
CA ILE A 17 11.54 2.41 -14.59
C ILE A 17 12.22 2.69 -15.93
N THR A 18 12.26 3.95 -16.33
CA THR A 18 13.11 4.41 -17.42
C THR A 18 14.56 4.26 -16.93
N ARG A 19 15.41 3.64 -17.75
CA ARG A 19 16.81 3.39 -17.40
C ARG A 19 17.54 4.72 -17.23
N ALA A 20 17.58 5.25 -16.02
CA ALA A 20 18.58 6.24 -15.65
C ALA A 20 19.93 5.48 -15.53
N PRO A 21 21.01 5.98 -16.15
CA PRO A 21 22.34 5.40 -15.97
C PRO A 21 22.67 5.36 -14.46
N GLY A 22 23.06 4.18 -13.94
CA GLY A 22 23.61 4.05 -12.58
C GLY A 22 22.77 3.36 -11.51
N ARG A 23 21.55 2.87 -11.78
CA ARG A 23 20.83 1.97 -10.84
C ARG A 23 20.97 0.51 -11.27
N ALA A 24 21.18 -0.37 -10.28
CA ALA A 24 21.46 -1.80 -10.44
C ALA A 24 20.58 -2.42 -11.53
N SER A 25 21.23 -2.71 -12.65
CA SER A 25 20.60 -3.18 -13.87
C SER A 25 19.93 -4.53 -13.60
N ALA A 26 18.63 -4.65 -13.87
CA ALA A 26 18.03 -5.94 -14.18
C ALA A 26 18.89 -6.58 -15.29
N GLN A 27 19.64 -7.63 -14.97
CA GLN A 27 20.81 -8.06 -15.75
C GLN A 27 20.46 -8.70 -17.11
N SER A 28 19.18 -8.98 -17.38
CA SER A 28 18.74 -9.59 -18.64
C SER A 28 17.82 -8.67 -19.46
N SER A 29 18.02 -8.65 -20.78
CA SER A 29 17.13 -7.98 -21.77
C SER A 29 15.68 -8.50 -21.71
N TYR A 30 15.50 -9.78 -21.39
CA TYR A 30 14.20 -10.41 -21.19
C TYR A 30 13.50 -9.85 -19.95
N MET A 31 14.19 -9.84 -18.79
CA MET A 31 13.67 -9.25 -17.55
C MET A 31 13.33 -7.76 -17.72
N ARG A 32 14.14 -7.03 -18.49
CA ARG A 32 13.90 -5.61 -18.81
C ARG A 32 12.62 -5.42 -19.64
N ARG A 33 12.30 -6.34 -20.55
CA ARG A 33 11.07 -6.28 -21.36
C ARG A 33 9.86 -6.68 -20.51
N GLU A 34 10.01 -7.67 -19.65
CA GLU A 34 8.99 -8.18 -18.73
C GLU A 34 8.59 -7.15 -17.65
N ILE A 35 9.57 -6.45 -17.05
CA ILE A 35 9.33 -5.37 -16.06
C ILE A 35 8.62 -4.15 -16.68
N LEU A 36 8.91 -3.83 -17.94
CA LEU A 36 8.28 -2.72 -18.67
C LEU A 36 6.88 -3.06 -19.21
N HIS A 37 6.59 -4.35 -19.44
CA HIS A 37 5.34 -4.77 -20.09
C HIS A 37 4.33 -5.43 -19.14
N ILE A 38 4.76 -5.98 -18.00
CA ILE A 38 3.88 -6.81 -17.17
C ILE A 38 3.81 -6.25 -15.75
N ARG A 39 2.92 -5.27 -15.59
CA ARG A 39 2.30 -4.99 -14.29
C ARG A 39 0.84 -5.42 -14.35
N HIS A 40 0.63 -6.73 -14.45
CA HIS A 40 -0.71 -7.30 -14.28
C HIS A 40 -1.26 -6.85 -12.93
N HIS A 41 -2.55 -6.51 -12.86
CA HIS A 41 -3.13 -5.89 -11.66
C HIS A 41 -2.95 -6.73 -10.39
N SER A 42 -2.75 -8.05 -10.53
CA SER A 42 -2.61 -9.02 -9.45
C SER A 42 -1.24 -8.98 -8.78
N LEU A 43 -0.27 -8.30 -9.40
CA LEU A 43 1.08 -8.14 -8.88
C LEU A 43 1.23 -6.87 -8.03
N TYR A 44 0.22 -6.00 -8.01
CA TYR A 44 0.24 -4.82 -7.15
C TYR A 44 -0.18 -5.18 -5.73
N THR A 45 0.67 -4.77 -4.80
CA THR A 45 0.40 -4.78 -3.36
C THR A 45 -0.18 -3.44 -2.93
N PRO A 46 -0.91 -3.37 -1.80
CA PRO A 46 -1.36 -2.10 -1.25
C PRO A 46 -0.23 -1.07 -1.07
N ARG A 47 0.98 -1.52 -0.70
CA ARG A 47 2.17 -0.68 -0.53
C ARG A 47 2.60 0.04 -1.83
N ASP A 48 2.29 -0.52 -2.99
CA ASP A 48 2.67 0.11 -4.27
C ASP A 48 1.91 1.42 -4.52
N PHE A 49 0.70 1.58 -3.96
CA PHE A 49 -0.03 2.84 -3.99
C PHE A 49 0.63 3.89 -3.09
N ASP A 50 1.15 3.48 -1.93
CA ASP A 50 1.86 4.37 -1.01
C ASP A 50 3.21 4.84 -1.56
N LEU A 51 3.91 3.96 -2.29
CA LEU A 51 5.20 4.27 -2.93
C LEU A 51 5.05 5.05 -4.23
N SER A 52 3.82 5.21 -4.72
CA SER A 52 3.57 5.89 -5.97
C SER A 52 3.87 7.38 -5.87
N PRO A 53 4.59 7.98 -6.85
CA PRO A 53 4.70 9.43 -6.95
C PRO A 53 3.39 10.09 -7.42
N TYR A 54 2.41 9.31 -7.87
CA TYR A 54 1.15 9.80 -8.46
C TYR A 54 -0.01 9.80 -7.47
N PHE A 55 0.17 9.29 -6.25
CA PHE A 55 -0.86 9.26 -5.22
C PHE A 55 -0.46 10.11 -4.03
N ARG A 56 -1.43 10.83 -3.47
CA ARG A 56 -1.29 11.50 -2.18
C ARG A 56 -1.86 10.60 -1.10
N ILE A 57 -1.07 10.31 -0.07
CA ILE A 57 -1.54 9.63 1.12
C ILE A 57 -2.19 10.67 2.04
N VAL A 58 -3.52 10.62 2.17
CA VAL A 58 -4.29 11.49 3.07
C VAL A 58 -4.78 10.63 4.24
N LYS A 59 -4.47 11.04 5.48
CA LYS A 59 -4.89 10.34 6.70
C LYS A 59 -5.63 11.32 7.62
N PRO A 60 -6.91 11.60 7.35
CA PRO A 60 -7.65 12.65 8.05
C PRO A 60 -7.72 12.40 9.57
N THR A 61 -7.86 11.14 9.99
CA THR A 61 -7.90 10.79 11.42
C THR A 61 -6.63 11.20 12.16
N LEU A 62 -5.46 11.08 11.54
CA LEU A 62 -4.21 11.56 12.14
C LEU A 62 -4.19 13.10 12.23
N GLU A 63 -4.71 13.79 11.22
CA GLU A 63 -4.81 15.26 11.20
C GLU A 63 -5.78 15.79 12.27
N TYR A 64 -6.82 15.02 12.61
CA TYR A 64 -7.80 15.35 13.65
C TYR A 64 -7.42 14.87 15.06
N GLY A 65 -6.17 14.46 15.28
CA GLY A 65 -5.66 14.15 16.62
C GLY A 65 -5.93 12.72 17.11
N PHE A 66 -5.99 11.75 16.20
CA PHE A 66 -6.07 10.33 16.58
C PHE A 66 -4.90 9.92 17.49
N ASP A 67 -5.24 9.45 18.69
CA ASP A 67 -4.30 8.81 19.63
C ASP A 67 -4.49 7.29 19.61
N TYR A 68 -3.51 6.57 19.07
CA TYR A 68 -3.53 5.11 19.00
C TYR A 68 -3.51 4.44 20.38
N ARG A 69 -3.10 5.15 21.44
CA ARG A 69 -3.08 4.64 22.82
C ARG A 69 -4.46 4.69 23.48
N ALA A 70 -5.34 5.55 22.99
CA ALA A 70 -6.71 5.65 23.47
C ALA A 70 -7.65 4.62 22.82
N VAL A 71 -7.14 3.79 21.91
CA VAL A 71 -7.91 2.72 21.27
C VAL A 71 -8.26 1.66 22.30
N ALA A 72 -9.56 1.48 22.56
CA ALA A 72 -10.08 0.35 23.32
C ALA A 72 -9.99 -0.91 22.45
N TRP A 73 -9.07 -1.80 22.79
CA TRP A 73 -8.97 -3.12 22.17
C TRP A 73 -10.05 -4.03 22.76
N GLY A 74 -10.70 -4.86 21.93
CA GLY A 74 -11.83 -5.70 22.35
C GLY A 74 -11.49 -6.79 23.39
N ASP A 75 -10.21 -6.92 23.75
CA ASP A 75 -9.72 -7.93 24.68
C ASP A 75 -10.03 -7.59 26.16
N THR A 76 -10.43 -6.34 26.47
CA THR A 76 -10.68 -5.88 27.84
C THR A 76 -12.13 -5.96 28.30
N ALA A 77 -13.07 -6.41 27.46
CA ALA A 77 -14.49 -6.47 27.83
C ALA A 77 -14.84 -7.68 28.72
N THR A 78 -13.93 -8.65 28.89
CA THR A 78 -14.21 -9.90 29.62
C THR A 78 -13.79 -9.88 31.09
N ASP A 79 -12.88 -8.99 31.49
CA ASP A 79 -12.32 -9.00 32.86
C ASP A 79 -13.15 -8.19 33.88
N SER A 80 -14.05 -7.32 33.41
CA SER A 80 -14.87 -6.46 34.30
C SER A 80 -16.18 -7.10 34.76
N GLU A 81 -16.65 -8.16 34.11
CA GLU A 81 -17.86 -8.87 34.54
C GLU A 81 -17.57 -9.98 35.56
N GLU A 82 -16.38 -10.60 35.56
CA GLU A 82 -16.01 -11.62 36.56
C GLU A 82 -15.73 -11.02 37.95
N LYS A 83 -15.19 -9.81 38.05
CA LYS A 83 -14.91 -9.16 39.36
C LYS A 83 -16.13 -8.55 40.06
N ALA A 84 -17.28 -8.50 39.41
CA ALA A 84 -18.53 -8.04 40.02
C ALA A 84 -19.42 -9.20 40.55
N ALA A 85 -19.03 -10.45 40.27
CA ALA A 85 -19.76 -11.65 40.63
C ALA A 85 -19.09 -12.50 41.74
N GLU A 86 -17.96 -12.03 42.31
CA GLU A 86 -17.27 -12.61 43.48
C GLU A 86 -17.31 -11.63 44.66
#